data_AF-A0A3S0E5J1-F1
#
_entry.id   AF-A0A3S0E5J1-F1
#
_cell.length_a   1.000
_cell.length_b   1.000
_cell.length_c   1.000
_cell.angle_alpha   90.00
_cell.angle_beta   90.00
_cell.angle_gamma   90.00
#
_symmetry.space_group_name_H-M   'P 1'
#
loop_
_entity.id
_entity.type
_entity.pdbx_description
1 polymer ?
#
loop_
_entity_poly.entity_id
_entity_poly.type
_entity_poly.pdbx_seq_one_letter_code
_entity_poly.pdbx_strand_id
1 'polypeptide(L)'
;MSEYTREPWHRFVVCGLSYDFNTLTDERRLEAVTDLTFKALHLLVPDATAALDSLSQMIKSEGEALRVQIKYKETQKLLIHVEQNVAVHPRHTEIFVRVTNRQKQLTKETKVAEVRFYDEASSLVDRISITNNLLTIHPRKSFRASLITANHHVPIQLDLAELGVA
;
A
#
# COMPACT_ATOMS: atom_id res chain seq x y z
N MET A 1 -38.21 -25.00 -1.91
CA MET A 1 -37.28 -23.95 -2.39
C MET A 1 -35.93 -24.29 -1.81
N SER A 2 -34.91 -24.54 -2.65
CA SER A 2 -33.65 -25.16 -2.22
C SER A 2 -32.79 -24.22 -1.37
N GLU A 3 -32.26 -24.81 -0.32
CA GLU A 3 -31.63 -24.26 0.88
C GLU A 3 -30.15 -23.84 0.67
N TYR A 4 -29.85 -23.11 -0.41
CA TYR A 4 -28.50 -22.60 -0.67
C TYR A 4 -28.53 -21.15 -1.14
N THR A 5 -28.57 -20.22 -0.19
CA THR A 5 -28.25 -18.82 -0.47
C THR A 5 -26.83 -18.78 -1.01
N ARG A 6 -26.65 -18.29 -2.25
CA ARG A 6 -25.31 -18.15 -2.85
C ARG A 6 -24.50 -17.17 -2.01
N GLU A 7 -23.57 -17.71 -1.24
CA GLU A 7 -22.61 -16.92 -0.49
C GLU A 7 -21.79 -16.01 -1.41
N PRO A 8 -21.43 -14.78 -0.98
CA PRO A 8 -20.73 -13.81 -1.83
C PRO A 8 -19.43 -14.33 -2.47
N TRP A 9 -18.72 -15.25 -1.80
CA TRP A 9 -17.48 -15.86 -2.32
C TRP A 9 -17.70 -16.90 -3.43
N HIS A 10 -18.96 -17.26 -3.73
CA HIS A 10 -19.30 -18.10 -4.89
C HIS A 10 -19.51 -17.30 -6.18
N ARG A 11 -19.38 -15.96 -6.14
CA ARG A 11 -19.49 -15.10 -7.33
C ARG A 11 -18.18 -15.12 -8.09
N PHE A 12 -18.25 -15.33 -9.39
CA PHE A 12 -17.11 -15.22 -10.30
C PHE A 12 -17.52 -14.43 -11.54
N VAL A 13 -16.58 -13.67 -12.08
CA VAL A 13 -16.73 -12.92 -13.33
C VAL A 13 -15.64 -13.39 -14.26
N VAL A 14 -16.02 -13.73 -15.49
CA VAL A 14 -15.08 -14.11 -16.54
C VAL A 14 -14.90 -12.91 -17.47
N CYS A 15 -13.66 -12.44 -17.60
CA CYS A 15 -13.31 -11.34 -18.49
C CYS A 15 -12.41 -11.85 -19.62
N GLY A 16 -12.86 -11.67 -20.86
CA GLY A 16 -12.04 -11.92 -22.05
C GLY A 16 -11.25 -10.69 -22.46
N LEU A 17 -10.11 -10.91 -23.11
CA LEU A 17 -9.33 -9.87 -23.78
C LEU A 17 -9.62 -9.92 -25.29
N SER A 18 -9.48 -8.79 -25.97
CA SER A 18 -9.58 -8.73 -27.42
C SER A 18 -8.45 -9.52 -28.09
N TYR A 19 -8.68 -10.05 -29.30
CA TYR A 19 -7.69 -10.84 -30.04
C TYR A 19 -6.43 -10.04 -30.41
N ASP A 20 -6.56 -8.72 -30.53
CA ASP A 20 -5.46 -7.80 -30.82
C ASP A 20 -4.71 -7.33 -29.56
N PHE A 21 -5.11 -7.79 -28.35
CA PHE A 21 -4.53 -7.32 -27.08
C PHE A 21 -2.99 -7.40 -27.04
N ASN A 22 -2.43 -8.50 -27.57
CA ASN A 22 -0.97 -8.71 -27.58
C ASN A 22 -0.23 -7.82 -28.59
N THR A 23 -0.95 -7.10 -29.44
CA THR A 23 -0.39 -6.13 -30.40
C THR A 23 -0.37 -4.70 -29.86
N LEU A 24 -1.03 -4.45 -28.73
CA LEU A 24 -1.10 -3.15 -28.09
C LEU A 24 0.22 -2.77 -27.39
N THR A 25 0.47 -1.46 -27.25
CA THR A 25 1.58 -0.95 -26.43
C THR A 25 1.39 -1.32 -24.95
N ASP A 26 2.46 -1.28 -24.17
CA ASP A 26 2.39 -1.56 -22.72
C ASP A 26 1.39 -0.63 -22.02
N GLU A 27 1.35 0.66 -22.36
CA GLU A 27 0.39 1.59 -21.74
C GLU A 27 -1.05 1.21 -22.06
N ARG A 28 -1.34 0.86 -23.32
CA ARG A 28 -2.70 0.46 -23.75
C ARG A 28 -3.11 -0.88 -23.17
N ARG A 29 -2.18 -1.83 -23.01
CA ARG A 29 -2.44 -3.08 -22.29
C ARG A 29 -2.76 -2.82 -20.82
N LEU A 30 -1.99 -1.95 -20.16
CA LEU A 30 -2.21 -1.59 -18.77
C LEU A 30 -3.57 -0.90 -18.57
N GLU A 31 -3.93 0.03 -19.45
CA GLU A 31 -5.25 0.69 -19.46
C GLU A 31 -6.38 -0.32 -19.61
N ALA A 32 -6.29 -1.23 -20.60
CA ALA A 32 -7.29 -2.26 -20.84
C ALA A 32 -7.44 -3.23 -19.65
N VAL A 33 -6.34 -3.68 -19.06
CA VAL A 33 -6.36 -4.55 -17.87
C VAL A 33 -6.96 -3.82 -16.67
N THR A 34 -6.60 -2.55 -16.46
CA THR A 34 -7.16 -1.73 -15.37
C THR A 34 -8.67 -1.60 -15.51
N ASP A 35 -9.15 -1.22 -16.70
CA ASP A 35 -10.57 -1.04 -16.97
C ASP A 35 -11.36 -2.34 -16.82
N LEU A 36 -10.84 -3.46 -17.33
CA LEU A 36 -11.48 -4.77 -17.17
C LEU A 36 -11.53 -5.22 -15.71
N THR A 37 -10.46 -4.96 -14.96
CA THR A 37 -10.40 -5.27 -13.52
C THR A 37 -11.48 -4.52 -12.76
N PHE A 38 -11.63 -3.20 -12.97
CA PHE A 38 -12.68 -2.43 -12.31
C PHE A 38 -14.09 -2.81 -12.75
N LYS A 39 -14.31 -3.14 -14.04
CA LYS A 39 -15.59 -3.70 -14.50
C LYS A 39 -15.93 -5.00 -13.78
N ALA A 40 -14.95 -5.89 -13.60
CA ALA A 40 -15.14 -7.15 -12.88
C ALA A 40 -15.47 -6.91 -11.40
N LEU A 41 -14.75 -5.98 -10.74
CA LEU A 41 -14.98 -5.64 -9.33
C LEU A 41 -16.38 -5.04 -9.11
N HIS A 42 -16.83 -4.15 -9.99
CA HIS A 42 -18.19 -3.58 -9.94
C HIS A 42 -19.28 -4.65 -10.05
N LEU A 43 -19.06 -5.69 -10.86
CA LEU A 43 -19.99 -6.82 -10.97
C LEU A 43 -19.98 -7.73 -9.73
N LEU A 44 -18.82 -7.91 -9.09
CA LEU A 44 -18.70 -8.74 -7.89
C LEU A 44 -19.27 -8.07 -6.65
N VAL A 45 -19.07 -6.76 -6.52
CA VAL A 45 -19.37 -5.96 -5.32
C VAL A 45 -20.12 -4.67 -5.70
N PRO A 46 -21.37 -4.76 -6.16
CA PRO A 46 -22.12 -3.60 -6.66
C PRO A 46 -22.31 -2.50 -5.60
N ASP A 47 -22.37 -2.87 -4.32
CA ASP A 47 -22.55 -1.94 -3.20
C ASP A 47 -21.30 -1.06 -2.96
N ALA A 48 -20.15 -1.43 -3.53
CA ALA A 48 -18.88 -0.71 -3.37
C ALA A 48 -18.58 0.26 -4.54
N THR A 49 -19.56 0.54 -5.40
CA THR A 49 -19.37 1.33 -6.65
C THR A 49 -18.61 2.64 -6.41
N ALA A 50 -19.05 3.47 -5.46
CA ALA A 50 -18.41 4.77 -5.20
C ALA A 50 -16.95 4.63 -4.73
N ALA A 51 -16.64 3.60 -3.93
CA ALA A 51 -15.29 3.34 -3.48
C ALA A 51 -14.39 2.84 -4.63
N LEU A 52 -14.93 1.99 -5.50
CA LEU A 52 -14.24 1.49 -6.69
C LEU A 52 -13.96 2.60 -7.70
N ASP A 53 -14.90 3.52 -7.92
CA ASP A 53 -14.70 4.65 -8.82
C ASP A 53 -13.62 5.61 -8.31
N SER A 54 -13.65 5.92 -7.01
CA SER A 54 -12.59 6.71 -6.36
C SER A 54 -11.22 6.03 -6.47
N LEU A 55 -11.15 4.73 -6.22
CA LEU A 55 -9.90 3.97 -6.35
C LEU A 55 -9.40 3.91 -7.79
N SER A 56 -10.31 3.73 -8.76
CA SER A 56 -9.97 3.74 -10.19
C SER A 56 -9.39 5.09 -10.61
N GLN A 57 -9.99 6.19 -10.15
CA GLN A 57 -9.47 7.53 -10.41
C GLN A 57 -8.07 7.72 -9.81
N MET A 58 -7.84 7.31 -8.55
CA MET A 58 -6.53 7.40 -7.91
C MET A 58 -5.46 6.59 -8.64
N ILE A 59 -5.78 5.35 -9.05
CA ILE A 59 -4.83 4.50 -9.80
C ILE A 59 -4.52 5.12 -11.15
N LYS A 60 -5.52 5.67 -11.86
CA LYS A 60 -5.30 6.32 -13.16
C LYS A 60 -4.50 7.62 -13.05
N SER A 61 -4.65 8.38 -11.97
CA SER A 61 -3.92 9.64 -11.78
C SER A 61 -2.50 9.46 -11.23
N GLU A 62 -2.31 8.53 -10.29
CA GLU A 62 -1.05 8.37 -9.57
C GLU A 62 -0.21 7.20 -10.07
N GLY A 63 -0.85 6.17 -10.64
CA GLY A 63 -0.17 4.97 -11.14
C GLY A 63 0.79 4.38 -10.10
N GLU A 64 2.06 4.32 -10.44
CA GLU A 64 3.12 3.77 -9.59
C GLU A 64 3.55 4.70 -8.44
N ALA A 65 3.19 5.98 -8.52
CA ALA A 65 3.41 6.92 -7.43
C ALA A 65 2.40 6.74 -6.29
N LEU A 66 1.34 5.94 -6.51
CA LEU A 66 0.32 5.65 -5.50
C LEU A 66 0.97 5.07 -4.24
N ARG A 67 0.69 5.70 -3.11
CA ARG A 67 1.14 5.26 -1.79
C ARG A 67 0.01 4.59 -1.04
N VAL A 68 0.26 3.38 -0.56
CA VAL A 68 -0.66 2.65 0.32
C VAL A 68 -0.18 2.81 1.75
N GLN A 69 -1.03 3.36 2.61
CA GLN A 69 -0.75 3.48 4.02
C GLN A 69 -0.76 2.11 4.71
N ILE A 70 0.35 1.75 5.35
CA ILE A 70 0.47 0.53 6.15
C ILE A 70 0.07 0.80 7.60
N LYS A 71 0.58 1.92 8.15
CA LYS A 71 0.36 2.29 9.55
C LYS A 71 0.43 3.80 9.69
N TYR A 72 -0.25 4.33 10.70
CA TYR A 72 -0.06 5.71 11.11
C TYR A 72 -0.03 5.80 12.64
N LYS A 73 0.56 6.89 13.13
CA LYS A 73 0.52 7.29 14.54
C LYS A 73 0.31 8.79 14.61
N GLU A 74 -0.63 9.18 15.45
CA GLU A 74 -0.91 10.58 15.72
C GLU A 74 -0.61 10.90 17.18
N THR A 75 -0.06 12.10 17.40
CA THR A 75 0.13 12.73 18.70
C THR A 75 -0.32 14.19 18.59
N GLN A 76 -0.30 14.92 19.70
CA GLN A 76 -0.65 16.34 19.67
C GLN A 76 0.26 17.16 18.73
N LYS A 77 1.54 16.80 18.60
CA LYS A 77 2.53 17.55 17.81
C LYS A 77 2.82 16.95 16.44
N LEU A 78 2.76 15.63 16.34
CA LEU A 78 3.24 14.88 15.18
C LEU A 78 2.15 13.99 14.60
N LEU A 79 2.10 13.95 13.27
CA LEU A 79 1.39 12.94 12.49
C LEU A 79 2.42 12.15 11.68
N ILE A 80 2.44 10.84 11.85
CA ILE A 80 3.40 9.94 11.21
C ILE A 80 2.64 8.93 10.37
N HIS A 81 2.97 8.85 9.09
CA HIS A 81 2.50 7.85 8.16
C HIS A 81 3.65 6.93 7.77
N VAL A 82 3.38 5.63 7.75
CA VAL A 82 4.27 4.61 7.18
C VAL A 82 3.54 4.04 5.98
N GLU A 83 4.15 4.19 4.81
CA GLU A 83 3.51 4.01 3.50
C GLU A 83 4.39 3.16 2.60
N GLN A 84 3.81 2.57 1.57
CA GLN A 84 4.53 1.83 0.53
C GLN A 84 4.02 2.15 -0.86
N ASN A 85 4.82 1.92 -1.90
CA ASN A 85 4.27 1.75 -3.24
C ASN A 85 3.83 0.31 -3.52
N VAL A 86 3.08 0.12 -4.60
CA VAL A 86 2.80 -1.18 -5.20
C VAL A 86 3.60 -1.25 -6.50
N ALA A 87 4.85 -1.69 -6.40
CA ALA A 87 5.75 -1.74 -7.55
C ALA A 87 5.40 -2.90 -8.50
N VAL A 88 5.48 -2.65 -9.81
CA VAL A 88 5.37 -3.71 -10.82
C VAL A 88 6.64 -4.56 -10.80
N HIS A 89 6.47 -5.88 -10.66
CA HIS A 89 7.57 -6.85 -10.70
C HIS A 89 8.42 -6.65 -11.97
N PRO A 90 9.76 -6.66 -11.89
CA PRO A 90 10.60 -7.13 -10.78
C PRO A 90 11.05 -6.07 -9.77
N ARG A 91 10.52 -4.85 -9.83
CA ARG A 91 10.94 -3.80 -8.90
C ARG A 91 10.53 -4.09 -7.47
N HIS A 92 11.38 -3.68 -6.54
CA HIS A 92 11.10 -3.75 -5.11
C HIS A 92 9.99 -2.77 -4.72
N THR A 93 9.22 -3.16 -3.72
CA THR A 93 8.36 -2.23 -2.99
C THR A 93 9.21 -1.44 -2.01
N GLU A 94 9.11 -0.13 -2.09
CA GLU A 94 9.80 0.81 -1.21
C GLU A 94 8.85 1.23 -0.08
N ILE A 95 9.40 1.37 1.13
CA ILE A 95 8.67 1.80 2.34
C ILE A 95 9.15 3.20 2.74
N PHE A 96 8.21 4.09 2.98
CA PHE A 96 8.43 5.49 3.31
C PHE A 96 7.86 5.80 4.68
N VAL A 97 8.50 6.76 5.34
CA VAL A 97 7.99 7.39 6.54
C VAL A 97 7.81 8.86 6.27
N ARG A 98 6.58 9.33 6.40
CA ARG A 98 6.20 10.73 6.27
C ARG A 98 5.80 11.26 7.63
N VAL A 99 6.51 12.29 8.10
CA VAL A 99 6.31 12.92 9.41
C VAL A 99 5.90 14.37 9.20
N THR A 100 4.75 14.74 9.76
CA THR A 100 4.24 16.10 9.79
C THR A 100 4.28 16.63 11.22
N ASN A 101 5.09 17.67 11.45
CA ASN A 101 5.05 18.48 12.66
C ASN A 101 3.98 19.57 12.52
N ARG A 102 2.91 19.44 13.29
CA ARG A 102 1.74 20.34 13.24
C ARG A 102 2.03 21.73 13.79
N GLN A 103 2.95 21.83 14.76
CA GLN A 103 3.32 23.11 15.36
C GLN A 103 4.16 23.94 14.39
N LYS A 104 5.04 23.28 13.64
CA LYS A 104 5.91 23.91 12.63
C LYS A 104 5.30 23.97 11.23
N GLN A 105 4.13 23.36 11.04
CA GLN A 105 3.51 23.12 9.73
C GLN A 105 4.50 22.54 8.71
N LEU A 106 5.37 21.63 9.17
CA LEU A 106 6.46 21.08 8.38
C LEU A 106 6.24 19.59 8.16
N THR A 107 6.33 19.16 6.91
CA THR A 107 6.29 17.74 6.54
C THR A 107 7.63 17.32 5.93
N LYS A 108 8.14 16.19 6.36
CA LYS A 108 9.31 15.52 5.77
C LYS A 108 8.99 14.07 5.48
N GLU A 109 9.62 13.55 4.44
CA GLU A 109 9.49 12.17 4.01
C GLU A 109 10.88 11.59 3.82
N THR A 110 11.04 10.31 4.15
CA THR A 110 12.25 9.56 3.87
C THR A 110 11.92 8.10 3.55
N LYS A 111 12.72 7.48 2.67
CA LYS A 111 12.68 6.03 2.45
C LYS A 111 13.40 5.34 3.60
N VAL A 112 12.78 4.28 4.15
CA VAL A 112 13.32 3.56 5.31
C VAL A 112 13.69 2.11 5.05
N ALA A 113 13.09 1.49 4.04
CA ALA A 113 13.33 0.10 3.69
C ALA A 113 12.83 -0.20 2.28
N GLU A 114 13.22 -1.36 1.77
CA GLU A 114 12.70 -1.96 0.55
C GLU A 114 12.41 -3.42 0.82
N VAL A 115 11.39 -3.98 0.17
CA VAL A 115 11.02 -5.39 0.21
C VAL A 115 10.77 -5.90 -1.19
N ARG A 116 10.83 -7.22 -1.39
CA ARG A 116 10.71 -7.81 -2.71
C ARG A 116 9.28 -7.71 -3.25
N PHE A 117 8.29 -7.86 -2.39
CA PHE A 117 6.88 -7.82 -2.74
C PHE A 117 6.08 -6.92 -1.79
N TYR A 118 5.01 -6.31 -2.29
CA TYR A 118 4.20 -5.36 -1.53
C TYR A 118 3.51 -5.97 -0.30
N ASP A 119 3.28 -7.29 -0.27
CA ASP A 119 2.65 -7.96 0.87
C ASP A 119 3.65 -8.19 2.03
N GLU A 120 4.96 -8.10 1.75
CA GLU A 120 6.03 -8.29 2.73
C GLU A 120 6.21 -7.08 3.66
N ALA A 121 5.90 -5.86 3.22
CA ALA A 121 6.17 -4.65 4.00
C ALA A 121 5.45 -4.63 5.35
N SER A 122 4.26 -5.25 5.42
CA SER A 122 3.51 -5.43 6.67
C SER A 122 4.26 -6.27 7.72
N SER A 123 5.31 -7.00 7.32
CA SER A 123 6.20 -7.73 8.23
C SER A 123 7.20 -6.80 8.93
N LEU A 124 7.61 -5.72 8.27
CA LEU A 124 8.53 -4.72 8.82
C LEU A 124 7.82 -3.68 9.70
N VAL A 125 6.50 -3.56 9.57
CA VAL A 125 5.70 -2.48 10.18
C VAL A 125 4.54 -3.04 10.99
N ASP A 126 4.66 -3.07 12.31
CA ASP A 126 3.58 -3.46 13.22
C ASP A 126 3.16 -2.33 14.15
N ARG A 127 4.13 -1.78 14.90
CA ARG A 127 3.89 -0.75 15.93
C ARG A 127 4.85 0.42 15.76
N ILE A 128 4.35 1.62 16.01
CA ILE A 128 5.13 2.86 16.01
C ILE A 128 5.23 3.40 17.45
N SER A 129 6.46 3.67 17.91
CA SER A 129 6.74 4.33 19.19
C SER A 129 7.64 5.55 19.00
N ILE A 130 7.51 6.53 19.88
CA ILE A 130 8.37 7.72 19.90
C ILE A 130 8.90 7.88 21.32
N THR A 131 10.21 8.02 21.47
CA THR A 131 10.85 8.25 22.77
C THR A 131 12.06 9.14 22.57
N ASN A 132 12.13 10.28 23.27
CA ASN A 132 13.25 11.23 23.16
C ASN A 132 13.63 11.59 21.71
N ASN A 133 12.66 12.02 20.91
CA ASN A 133 12.81 12.31 19.46
C ASN A 133 13.21 11.12 18.56
N LEU A 134 13.36 9.91 19.12
CA LEU A 134 13.58 8.71 18.33
C LEU A 134 12.25 8.07 17.94
N LEU A 135 11.95 8.06 16.65
CA LEU A 135 10.86 7.29 16.07
C LEU A 135 11.35 5.85 15.85
N THR A 136 10.62 4.87 16.38
CA THR A 136 10.92 3.44 16.21
C THR A 136 9.71 2.72 15.62
N ILE A 137 9.93 2.02 14.51
CA ILE A 137 8.96 1.16 13.84
C ILE A 137 9.35 -0.29 14.12
N HIS A 138 8.51 -0.96 14.90
CA HIS A 138 8.74 -2.34 15.34
C HIS A 138 8.22 -3.30 14.27
N PRO A 139 8.98 -4.36 13.94
CA PRO A 139 8.52 -5.40 13.03
C PRO A 139 7.43 -6.25 13.67
N ARG A 140 6.65 -6.92 12.83
CA ARG A 140 5.62 -7.86 13.28
C ARG A 140 6.27 -9.09 13.91
N LYS A 141 5.73 -9.52 15.05
CA LYS A 141 6.16 -10.74 15.74
C LYS A 141 5.41 -11.96 15.21
N SER A 142 5.89 -12.55 14.11
CA SER A 142 5.41 -13.84 13.61
C SER A 142 6.53 -14.61 12.93
N PHE A 143 6.36 -15.93 12.77
CA PHE A 143 7.34 -16.76 12.07
C PHE A 143 7.57 -16.26 10.62
N ARG A 144 6.50 -16.05 9.85
CA ARG A 144 6.61 -15.50 8.48
C ARG A 144 7.30 -14.13 8.46
N ALA A 145 6.96 -13.25 9.39
CA ALA A 145 7.60 -11.94 9.48
C ALA A 145 9.10 -12.05 9.80
N SER A 146 9.49 -13.00 10.68
CA SER A 146 10.90 -13.21 11.02
C SER A 146 11.76 -13.64 9.84
N LEU A 147 11.21 -14.43 8.91
CA LEU A 147 11.89 -14.83 7.67
C LEU A 147 12.17 -13.64 6.77
N ILE A 148 11.22 -12.71 6.67
CA ILE A 148 11.36 -11.48 5.88
C ILE A 148 12.34 -10.54 6.59
N THR A 149 12.12 -10.27 7.86
CA THR A 149 12.90 -9.28 8.63
C THR A 149 14.36 -9.69 8.85
N ALA A 150 14.70 -10.97 8.70
CA ALA A 150 16.09 -11.44 8.80
C ALA A 150 17.05 -10.74 7.81
N ASN A 151 16.52 -10.24 6.70
CA ASN A 151 17.31 -9.53 5.68
C ASN A 151 17.25 -8.00 5.82
N HIS A 152 16.68 -7.48 6.92
CA HIS A 152 16.48 -6.05 7.13
C HIS A 152 16.97 -5.58 8.49
N HIS A 153 17.38 -4.32 8.55
CA HIS A 153 17.71 -3.65 9.81
C HIS A 153 16.43 -3.29 10.56
N VAL A 154 16.03 -4.15 11.50
CA VAL A 154 14.85 -3.96 12.35
C VAL A 154 15.22 -3.95 13.85
N PRO A 155 14.53 -3.16 14.69
CA PRO A 155 13.48 -2.21 14.34
C PRO A 155 14.03 -1.03 13.52
N ILE A 156 13.20 -0.47 12.64
CA ILE A 156 13.58 0.72 11.86
C ILE A 156 13.57 1.91 12.83
N GLN A 157 14.66 2.67 12.85
CA GLN A 157 14.83 3.81 13.75
C GLN A 157 15.12 5.08 12.95
N LEU A 158 14.47 6.18 13.32
CA LEU A 158 14.64 7.49 12.71
C LEU A 158 14.74 8.56 13.80
N ASP A 159 15.81 9.36 13.76
CA ASP A 159 15.92 10.54 14.61
C ASP A 159 15.11 11.70 13.99
N LEU A 160 14.11 12.18 14.72
CA LEU A 160 13.22 13.25 14.26
C LEU A 160 13.93 14.62 14.21
N ALA A 161 14.99 14.82 15.00
CA ALA A 161 15.79 16.04 14.97
C ALA A 161 16.68 16.07 13.72
N GLU A 162 17.31 14.94 13.37
CA GLU A 162 18.09 14.81 12.13
C GLU A 162 17.22 14.95 10.88
N LEU A 163 16.00 14.41 10.92
CA LEU A 163 15.02 14.61 9.85
C LEU A 163 14.52 16.06 9.76
N GLY A 164 14.81 16.89 10.77
CA GLY A 164 14.44 18.30 10.82
C GLY A 164 12.98 18.56 11.21
N VAL A 165 12.33 17.61 11.88
CA VAL A 165 10.90 17.68 12.26
C VAL A 165 10.62 17.64 13.76
N ALA A 166 11.64 17.45 14.61
CA ALA A 166 11.51 17.53 16.07
C ALA A 166 11.01 18.91 16.54
#